data_AF-A0A1Z1WPL0-F1
#
_entry.id   AF-A0A1Z1WPL0-F1
#
_cell.length_a   1.000
_cell.length_b   1.000
_cell.length_c   1.000
_cell.angle_alpha   90.00
_cell.angle_beta   90.00
_cell.angle_gamma   90.00
#
_symmetry.space_group_name_H-M   'P 1'
#
loop_
_entity.id
_entity.type
_entity.pdbx_description
1 polymer ?
#
loop_
_entity_poly.entity_id
_entity_poly.type
_entity_poly.pdbx_seq_one_letter_code
_entity_poly.pdbx_strand_id
1 'polypeptide(L)'
;MDITGAGAPIVAAVGVVGTLLSALLTQRAAERSRQREQERAERTRAWARETEERRACCIALNTASRQYLAALTDQAHALTRAEDPRAARQRLIEARDLHRDVYAEAQMRLPDPLLTLAGEATHALGALYGLLRRLDDGVPRPDDSLDVAQGEIDALWERLRELRRGMRADLGASGPSRSGPATVPGPHSDPTGPGAFRASSGR
;
A
#
# COMPACT_ATOMS: atom_id res chain seq x y z
N MET A 1 -28.85 -80.40 -18.92
CA MET A 1 -29.24 -79.36 -17.93
C MET A 1 -28.09 -78.37 -17.95
N ASP A 2 -28.22 -77.38 -18.84
CA ASP A 2 -27.08 -76.58 -19.33
C ASP A 2 -26.89 -75.37 -18.42
N ILE A 3 -26.01 -75.50 -17.44
CA ILE A 3 -25.72 -74.44 -16.46
C ILE A 3 -24.69 -73.44 -17.04
N THR A 4 -24.19 -73.66 -18.26
CA THR A 4 -23.16 -72.83 -18.89
C THR A 4 -23.68 -71.66 -19.73
N GLY A 5 -24.99 -71.58 -20.02
CA GLY A 5 -25.58 -70.56 -20.90
C GLY A 5 -25.97 -69.23 -20.23
N ALA A 6 -26.24 -69.23 -18.92
CA ALA A 6 -26.76 -68.05 -18.21
C ALA A 6 -25.68 -67.09 -17.67
N GLY A 7 -24.41 -67.52 -17.62
CA GLY A 7 -23.32 -66.71 -17.05
C GLY A 7 -22.81 -65.59 -17.99
N ALA A 8 -22.80 -65.83 -19.30
CA ALA A 8 -22.29 -64.88 -20.30
C ALA A 8 -23.02 -63.52 -20.35
N PRO A 9 -24.37 -63.46 -20.37
CA PRO A 9 -25.09 -62.17 -20.38
C PRO A 9 -24.94 -61.41 -19.05
N ILE A 10 -24.80 -62.12 -17.93
CA ILE A 10 -24.59 -61.52 -16.60
C ILE A 10 -23.22 -60.84 -16.55
N VAL A 11 -22.18 -61.51 -17.04
CA VAL A 11 -20.81 -60.94 -17.09
C VAL A 11 -20.76 -59.71 -18.01
N ALA A 12 -21.43 -59.76 -19.16
CA ALA A 12 -21.51 -58.62 -20.07
C ALA A 12 -22.23 -57.41 -19.44
N ALA A 13 -23.35 -57.64 -18.75
CA ALA A 13 -24.09 -56.58 -18.06
C ALA A 13 -23.26 -55.93 -16.95
N VAL A 14 -22.52 -56.71 -16.17
CA VAL A 14 -21.62 -56.20 -15.12
C VAL A 14 -20.50 -55.34 -15.71
N GLY A 15 -19.94 -55.72 -16.86
CA GLY A 15 -18.91 -54.93 -17.55
C GLY A 15 -19.40 -53.56 -18.02
N VAL A 16 -20.61 -53.50 -18.59
CA VAL A 16 -21.22 -52.24 -19.06
C VAL A 16 -21.56 -51.33 -17.87
N VAL A 17 -22.15 -51.89 -16.81
CA VAL A 17 -22.48 -51.15 -15.58
C VAL A 17 -21.21 -50.62 -14.91
N GLY A 18 -20.15 -51.43 -14.81
CA GLY A 18 -18.86 -51.02 -14.25
C GLY A 18 -18.18 -49.90 -15.05
N THR A 19 -18.33 -49.92 -16.38
CA THR A 19 -17.79 -48.87 -17.26
C THR A 19 -18.56 -47.55 -17.13
N LEU A 20 -19.89 -47.61 -17.09
CA LEU A 20 -20.74 -46.42 -16.89
C LEU A 20 -20.52 -45.79 -15.51
N LEU A 21 -20.40 -46.61 -14.45
CA LEU A 21 -20.05 -46.14 -13.11
C LEU A 21 -18.67 -45.48 -13.07
N SER A 22 -17.66 -46.09 -13.72
CA SER A 22 -16.31 -45.51 -13.79
C SER A 22 -16.28 -44.18 -14.55
N ALA A 23 -17.00 -44.09 -15.67
CA ALA A 23 -17.10 -42.85 -16.46
C ALA A 23 -17.79 -41.73 -15.66
N LEU A 24 -18.88 -42.05 -14.95
CA LEU A 24 -19.61 -41.08 -14.14
C LEU A 24 -18.79 -40.59 -12.93
N LEU A 25 -18.05 -41.48 -12.27
CA LEU A 25 -17.13 -41.11 -11.18
C LEU A 25 -15.99 -40.21 -11.68
N THR A 26 -15.46 -40.50 -12.88
CA THR A 26 -14.42 -39.69 -13.51
C THR A 26 -14.93 -38.31 -13.92
N GLN A 27 -16.14 -38.23 -14.48
CA GLN A 27 -16.79 -36.94 -14.80
C GLN A 27 -17.06 -36.11 -13.55
N ARG A 28 -17.62 -36.71 -12.48
CA ARG A 28 -17.84 -36.04 -11.19
C ARG A 28 -16.55 -35.57 -10.54
N ALA A 29 -15.46 -36.33 -10.66
CA ALA A 29 -14.14 -35.93 -10.16
C ALA A 29 -13.56 -34.76 -10.98
N ALA A 30 -13.72 -34.78 -12.31
CA ALA A 30 -13.29 -33.70 -13.19
C ALA A 30 -14.09 -32.40 -12.96
N GLU A 31 -15.40 -32.47 -12.75
CA GLU A 31 -16.23 -31.31 -12.38
C GLU A 31 -15.83 -30.71 -11.04
N ARG A 32 -15.57 -31.54 -10.01
CA ARG A 32 -15.08 -31.04 -8.71
C ARG A 32 -13.69 -30.40 -8.80
N SER A 33 -12.80 -30.93 -9.64
CA SER A 33 -11.49 -30.31 -9.90
C SER A 33 -11.65 -28.95 -10.56
N ARG A 34 -12.47 -28.88 -11.62
CA ARG A 34 -12.76 -27.64 -12.35
C ARG A 34 -13.39 -26.57 -11.46
N GLN A 35 -14.33 -26.95 -10.58
CA GLN A 35 -14.92 -26.03 -9.61
C GLN A 35 -13.87 -25.46 -8.64
N ARG A 36 -12.98 -26.30 -8.12
CA ARG A 36 -11.88 -25.85 -7.23
C ARG A 36 -10.88 -24.94 -7.95
N GLU A 37 -10.57 -25.23 -9.20
CA GLU A 37 -9.71 -24.40 -10.03
C GLU A 37 -10.36 -23.04 -10.33
N GLN A 38 -11.66 -23.02 -10.62
CA GLN A 38 -12.44 -21.79 -10.80
C GLN A 38 -12.47 -20.96 -9.52
N GLU A 39 -12.79 -21.56 -8.37
CA GLU A 39 -12.78 -20.86 -7.08
C GLU A 39 -11.41 -20.25 -6.75
N ARG A 40 -10.33 -20.98 -7.02
CA ARG A 40 -8.96 -20.47 -6.82
C ARG A 40 -8.68 -19.29 -7.75
N ALA A 41 -9.06 -19.39 -9.02
CA ALA A 41 -8.89 -18.31 -9.98
C ALA A 41 -9.71 -17.07 -9.59
N GLU A 42 -10.93 -17.25 -9.11
CA GLU A 42 -11.80 -16.17 -8.61
C GLU A 42 -11.21 -15.49 -7.38
N ARG A 43 -10.71 -16.25 -6.40
CA ARG A 43 -10.05 -15.71 -5.21
C ARG A 43 -8.81 -14.89 -5.58
N THR A 44 -7.97 -15.39 -6.48
CA THR A 44 -6.79 -14.66 -6.96
C THR A 44 -7.18 -13.37 -7.67
N ARG A 45 -8.24 -13.39 -8.49
CA ARG A 45 -8.77 -12.20 -9.17
C ARG A 45 -9.35 -11.18 -8.17
N ALA A 46 -10.10 -11.65 -7.17
CA ALA A 46 -10.66 -10.78 -6.13
C ALA A 46 -9.54 -10.10 -5.33
N TRP A 47 -8.54 -10.86 -4.91
CA TRP A 47 -7.38 -10.32 -4.18
C TRP A 47 -6.58 -9.31 -5.02
N ALA A 48 -6.38 -9.59 -6.31
CA ALA A 48 -5.70 -8.66 -7.21
C ALA A 48 -6.48 -7.35 -7.38
N ARG A 49 -7.82 -7.41 -7.49
CA ARG A 49 -8.68 -6.22 -7.56
C ARG A 49 -8.63 -5.39 -6.27
N GLU A 50 -8.75 -6.04 -5.13
CA GLU A 50 -8.68 -5.36 -3.82
C GLU A 50 -7.33 -4.65 -3.63
N THR A 51 -6.23 -5.29 -4.05
CA THR A 51 -4.90 -4.68 -3.99
C THR A 51 -4.78 -3.46 -4.90
N GLU A 52 -5.33 -3.52 -6.11
CA GLU A 52 -5.30 -2.41 -7.06
C GLU A 52 -6.19 -1.25 -6.61
N GLU A 53 -7.38 -1.53 -6.09
CA GLU A 53 -8.29 -0.52 -5.51
C GLU A 53 -7.64 0.17 -4.31
N ARG A 54 -6.97 -0.59 -3.43
CA ARG A 54 -6.23 -0.02 -2.30
C ARG A 54 -5.06 0.85 -2.74
N ARG A 55 -4.34 0.43 -3.79
CA ARG A 55 -3.27 1.22 -4.39
C ARG A 55 -3.79 2.52 -5.00
N ALA A 56 -4.90 2.47 -5.73
CA ALA A 56 -5.54 3.63 -6.31
C ALA A 56 -5.98 4.63 -5.24
N CYS A 57 -6.61 4.14 -4.17
CA CYS A 57 -7.02 4.95 -3.02
C CYS A 57 -5.82 5.64 -2.34
N CYS A 58 -4.72 4.92 -2.09
CA CYS A 58 -3.49 5.50 -1.55
C CYS A 58 -2.91 6.61 -2.46
N ILE A 59 -2.90 6.40 -3.78
CA ILE A 59 -2.40 7.39 -4.75
C ILE A 59 -3.30 8.64 -4.74
N ALA A 60 -4.62 8.45 -4.77
CA ALA A 60 -5.58 9.54 -4.74
C ALA A 60 -5.41 10.37 -3.46
N LEU A 61 -5.35 9.72 -2.29
CA LEU A 61 -5.21 10.41 -1.02
C LEU A 61 -3.89 11.18 -0.93
N ASN A 62 -2.78 10.58 -1.37
CA ASN A 62 -1.50 11.27 -1.38
C ASN A 62 -1.51 12.50 -2.31
N THR A 63 -2.10 12.35 -3.49
CA THR A 63 -2.19 13.42 -4.49
C THR A 63 -3.04 14.58 -3.98
N ALA A 64 -4.25 14.29 -3.51
CA ALA A 64 -5.18 15.30 -3.00
C ALA A 64 -4.61 16.03 -1.78
N SER A 65 -3.97 15.30 -0.85
CA SER A 65 -3.32 15.91 0.32
C SER A 65 -2.21 16.89 -0.06
N ARG A 66 -1.39 16.54 -1.06
CA ARG A 66 -0.31 17.42 -1.54
C ARG A 66 -0.84 18.61 -2.32
N GLN A 67 -1.88 18.43 -3.13
CA GLN A 67 -2.56 19.53 -3.81
C GLN A 67 -3.18 20.50 -2.82
N TYR A 68 -3.78 19.99 -1.74
CA TYR A 68 -4.35 20.82 -0.70
C TYR A 68 -3.26 21.62 0.05
N LEU A 69 -2.13 21.00 0.42
CA LEU A 69 -0.99 21.73 1.01
C LEU A 69 -0.40 22.78 0.04
N ALA A 70 -0.29 22.46 -1.26
CA ALA A 70 0.17 23.42 -2.26
C ALA A 70 -0.77 24.62 -2.33
N ALA A 71 -2.09 24.41 -2.36
CA ALA A 71 -3.06 25.49 -2.38
C ALA A 71 -3.07 26.33 -1.09
N LEU A 72 -2.82 25.71 0.07
CA LEU A 72 -2.62 26.43 1.34
C LEU A 72 -1.38 27.32 1.29
N THR A 73 -0.28 26.80 0.73
CA THR A 73 0.98 27.54 0.55
C THR A 73 0.79 28.73 -0.39
N ASP A 74 0.09 28.53 -1.51
CA ASP A 74 -0.25 29.60 -2.46
C ASP A 74 -1.11 30.68 -1.81
N GLN A 75 -2.10 30.30 -0.99
CA GLN A 75 -2.93 31.26 -0.26
C GLN A 75 -2.08 32.07 0.75
N ALA A 76 -1.19 31.42 1.49
CA ALA A 76 -0.28 32.11 2.41
C ALA A 76 0.61 33.12 1.66
N HIS A 77 1.13 32.75 0.49
CA HIS A 77 1.90 33.66 -0.36
C HIS A 77 1.07 34.84 -0.89
N ALA A 78 -0.15 34.60 -1.34
CA ALA A 78 -1.04 35.68 -1.82
C ALA A 78 -1.32 36.71 -0.70
N LEU A 79 -1.58 36.24 0.52
CA LEU A 79 -1.76 37.09 1.70
C LEU A 79 -0.49 37.87 2.04
N THR A 80 0.69 37.25 1.91
CA THR A 80 1.97 37.90 2.18
C THR A 80 2.29 39.01 1.17
N ARG A 81 1.98 38.80 -0.12
CA ARG A 81 2.28 39.75 -1.20
C ARG A 81 1.21 40.81 -1.45
N ALA A 82 0.10 40.78 -0.71
CA ALA A 82 -1.08 41.60 -0.99
C ALA A 82 -1.55 41.48 -2.46
N GLU A 83 -1.37 40.30 -3.06
CA GLU A 83 -1.91 39.95 -4.37
C GLU A 83 -3.41 39.64 -4.25
N ASP A 84 -4.18 39.70 -5.34
CA ASP A 84 -5.61 39.35 -5.31
C ASP A 84 -5.80 37.89 -4.85
N PRO A 85 -6.31 37.67 -3.62
CA PRO A 85 -6.37 36.33 -3.04
C PRO A 85 -7.49 35.48 -3.66
N ARG A 86 -8.35 36.05 -4.52
CA ARG A 86 -9.53 35.33 -5.07
C ARG A 86 -9.17 34.06 -5.82
N ALA A 87 -8.17 34.11 -6.69
CA ALA A 87 -7.76 32.95 -7.48
C ALA A 87 -7.12 31.85 -6.62
N ALA A 88 -6.30 32.24 -5.63
CA ALA A 88 -5.68 31.32 -4.67
C ALA A 88 -6.74 30.69 -3.76
N ARG A 89 -7.69 31.49 -3.27
CA ARG A 89 -8.83 31.06 -2.47
C ARG A 89 -9.70 30.05 -3.20
N GLN A 90 -10.02 30.29 -4.46
CA GLN A 90 -10.84 29.36 -5.25
C GLN A 90 -10.14 28.00 -5.39
N ARG A 91 -8.86 28.00 -5.78
CA ARG A 91 -8.05 26.78 -5.86
C ARG A 91 -7.94 26.06 -4.51
N LEU A 92 -7.86 26.80 -3.41
CA LEU A 92 -7.84 26.25 -2.06
C LEU A 92 -9.14 25.54 -1.70
N ILE A 93 -10.30 26.12 -2.03
CA ILE A 93 -11.61 25.51 -1.80
C ILE A 93 -11.73 24.20 -2.61
N GLU A 94 -11.38 24.24 -3.90
CA GLU A 94 -11.42 23.06 -4.78
C GLU A 94 -10.52 21.94 -4.26
N ALA A 95 -9.28 22.25 -3.87
CA ALA A 95 -8.35 21.25 -3.35
C ALA A 95 -8.81 20.66 -2.01
N ARG A 96 -9.46 21.48 -1.16
CA ARG A 96 -10.03 21.03 0.12
C ARG A 96 -11.19 20.06 -0.09
N ASP A 97 -12.09 20.38 -1.01
CA ASP A 97 -13.27 19.55 -1.27
C ASP A 97 -12.87 18.23 -1.93
N LEU A 98 -11.94 18.27 -2.90
CA LEU A 98 -11.33 17.05 -3.46
C LEU A 98 -10.67 16.18 -2.37
N HIS A 99 -9.90 16.78 -1.46
CA HIS A 99 -9.28 16.04 -0.34
C HIS A 99 -10.32 15.38 0.56
N ARG A 100 -11.44 16.05 0.85
CA ARG A 100 -12.51 15.50 1.68
C ARG A 100 -13.19 14.30 1.05
N ASP A 101 -13.48 14.37 -0.24
CA ASP A 101 -14.11 13.27 -0.98
C ASP A 101 -13.19 12.04 -0.99
N VAL A 102 -11.91 12.25 -1.29
CA VAL A 102 -10.91 11.18 -1.29
C VAL A 102 -10.66 10.63 0.11
N TYR A 103 -10.67 11.47 1.14
CA TYR A 103 -10.50 11.02 2.52
C TYR A 103 -11.69 10.19 3.01
N ALA A 104 -12.92 10.55 2.65
CA ALA A 104 -14.11 9.75 2.93
C ALA A 104 -14.01 8.37 2.25
N GLU A 105 -13.52 8.32 1.01
CA GLU A 105 -13.24 7.07 0.33
C GLU A 105 -12.17 6.23 1.07
N ALA A 106 -11.11 6.88 1.52
CA ALA A 106 -10.03 6.25 2.26
C ALA A 106 -10.49 5.62 3.58
N GLN A 107 -11.41 6.27 4.30
CA GLN A 107 -11.99 5.73 5.54
C GLN A 107 -12.68 4.37 5.35
N MET A 108 -13.17 4.09 4.14
CA MET A 108 -13.84 2.82 3.83
C MET A 108 -12.87 1.73 3.35
N ARG A 109 -11.65 2.10 2.94
CA ARG A 109 -10.73 1.22 2.21
C ARG A 109 -9.39 0.99 2.88
N LEU A 110 -8.89 1.96 3.64
CA LEU A 110 -7.57 1.90 4.23
C LEU A 110 -7.62 1.26 5.62
N PRO A 111 -6.58 0.50 6.01
CA PRO A 111 -6.48 -0.06 7.35
C PRO A 111 -6.23 1.01 8.42
N ASP A 112 -6.66 0.74 9.66
CA ASP A 112 -6.61 1.67 10.80
C ASP A 112 -5.24 2.35 11.04
N PRO A 113 -4.08 1.67 10.91
CA PRO A 113 -2.79 2.33 11.08
C PRO A 113 -2.55 3.44 10.05
N LEU A 114 -3.02 3.27 8.80
CA LEU A 114 -2.95 4.32 7.79
C LEU A 114 -3.97 5.42 8.05
N LEU A 115 -5.18 5.06 8.51
CA LEU A 115 -6.21 6.05 8.84
C LEU A 115 -5.80 6.94 10.01
N THR A 116 -5.01 6.43 10.95
CA THR A 116 -4.42 7.22 12.03
C THR A 116 -3.52 8.33 11.47
N LEU A 117 -2.53 7.96 10.64
CA LEU A 117 -1.64 8.91 9.96
C LEU A 117 -2.40 9.90 9.06
N ALA A 118 -3.40 9.40 8.32
CA ALA A 118 -4.22 10.22 7.44
C ALA A 118 -5.11 11.19 8.21
N GLY A 119 -5.64 10.78 9.36
CA GLY A 119 -6.42 11.61 10.26
C GLY A 119 -5.60 12.74 10.86
N GLU A 120 -4.39 12.45 11.33
CA GLU A 120 -3.46 13.46 11.84
C GLU A 120 -3.12 14.52 10.76
N ALA A 121 -2.78 14.06 9.55
CA ALA A 121 -2.51 14.96 8.43
C ALA A 121 -3.75 15.79 8.03
N THR A 122 -4.94 15.17 7.98
CA THR A 122 -6.19 15.85 7.62
C THR A 122 -6.58 16.89 8.67
N HIS A 123 -6.38 16.58 9.95
CA HIS A 123 -6.64 17.55 11.02
C HIS A 123 -5.72 18.76 10.93
N ALA A 124 -4.42 18.53 10.72
CA ALA A 124 -3.44 19.61 10.59
C ALA A 124 -3.67 20.46 9.31
N LEU A 125 -4.05 19.84 8.18
CA LEU A 125 -4.50 20.55 6.97
C LEU A 125 -5.72 21.44 7.26
N GLY A 126 -6.69 20.93 8.02
CA GLY A 126 -7.88 21.68 8.43
C GLY A 126 -7.57 22.84 9.37
N ALA A 127 -6.64 22.65 10.31
CA ALA A 127 -6.19 23.68 11.23
C ALA A 127 -5.51 24.84 10.49
N LEU A 128 -4.59 24.53 9.58
CA LEU A 128 -3.91 25.52 8.74
C LEU A 128 -4.89 26.26 7.82
N TYR A 129 -5.85 25.57 7.22
CA TYR A 129 -6.94 26.21 6.48
C TYR A 129 -7.70 27.22 7.35
N GLY A 130 -8.07 26.82 8.56
CA GLY A 130 -8.78 27.69 9.50
C GLY A 130 -7.96 28.92 9.89
N LEU A 131 -6.66 28.76 10.12
CA LEU A 131 -5.71 29.85 10.38
C LEU A 131 -5.68 30.84 9.21
N LEU A 132 -5.40 30.37 8.00
CA LEU A 132 -5.33 31.21 6.80
C LEU A 132 -6.66 31.90 6.53
N ARG A 133 -7.80 31.22 6.74
CA ARG A 133 -9.13 31.82 6.55
C ARG A 133 -9.36 33.01 7.49
N ARG A 134 -8.95 32.90 8.76
CA ARG A 134 -9.09 33.99 9.76
C ARG A 134 -8.19 35.18 9.45
N LEU A 135 -6.96 34.93 9.00
CA LEU A 135 -6.05 35.98 8.54
C LEU A 135 -6.64 36.74 7.36
N ASP A 136 -7.16 36.01 6.38
CA ASP A 136 -7.77 36.50 5.14
C ASP A 136 -9.11 37.24 5.36
N ASP A 137 -9.88 36.84 6.39
CA ASP A 137 -11.10 37.56 6.81
C ASP A 137 -10.82 38.77 7.71
N GLY A 138 -9.56 39.05 8.07
CA GLY A 138 -9.19 40.15 8.96
C GLY A 138 -9.64 39.94 10.40
N VAL A 139 -9.87 38.69 10.82
CA VAL A 139 -10.28 38.31 12.19
C VAL A 139 -9.28 37.32 12.83
N PRO A 140 -7.98 37.65 12.89
CA PRO A 140 -6.98 36.78 13.51
C PRO A 140 -7.25 36.57 15.00
N ARG A 141 -6.97 35.37 15.49
CA ARG A 141 -6.80 35.10 16.92
C ARG A 141 -5.46 35.66 17.41
N PRO A 142 -5.25 35.82 18.73
CA PRO A 142 -4.01 36.38 19.26
C PRO A 142 -2.72 35.72 18.76
N ASP A 143 -2.76 34.40 18.54
CA ASP A 143 -1.60 33.62 18.08
C ASP A 143 -1.58 33.43 16.55
N ASP A 144 -2.58 33.93 15.83
CA ASP A 144 -2.63 33.78 14.38
C ASP A 144 -1.67 34.76 13.72
N SER A 145 -0.70 34.23 12.98
CA SER A 145 0.20 35.02 12.16
C SER A 145 0.61 34.26 10.91
N LEU A 146 1.13 34.98 9.91
CA LEU A 146 1.72 34.35 8.72
C LEU A 146 2.98 33.54 9.06
N ASP A 147 3.72 33.92 10.11
CA ASP A 147 4.88 33.17 10.60
C ASP A 147 4.47 31.82 11.19
N VAL A 148 3.42 31.81 12.02
CA VAL A 148 2.80 30.57 12.53
C VAL A 148 2.28 29.71 11.38
N ALA A 149 1.63 30.31 10.38
CA ALA A 149 1.17 29.57 9.20
C ALA A 149 2.33 28.92 8.43
N GLN A 150 3.46 29.60 8.31
CA GLN A 150 4.65 29.06 7.67
C GLN A 150 5.23 27.88 8.46
N GLY A 151 5.33 27.99 9.79
CA GLY A 151 5.76 26.87 10.65
C GLY A 151 4.84 25.65 10.54
N GLU A 152 3.52 25.86 10.47
CA GLU A 152 2.55 24.79 10.25
C GLU A 152 2.70 24.14 8.87
N ILE A 153 2.97 24.91 7.80
CA ILE A 153 3.25 24.37 6.45
C ILE A 153 4.46 23.42 6.50
N ASP A 154 5.55 23.83 7.16
CA ASP A 154 6.77 23.03 7.26
C ASP A 154 6.51 21.72 8.04
N ALA A 155 5.78 21.81 9.16
CA ALA A 155 5.38 20.62 9.92
C ALA A 155 4.45 19.70 9.12
N LEU A 156 3.58 20.25 8.28
CA LEU A 156 2.67 19.48 7.44
C LEU A 156 3.40 18.70 6.35
N TRP A 157 4.48 19.25 5.78
CA TRP A 157 5.32 18.53 4.85
C TRP A 157 5.87 17.24 5.46
N GLU A 158 6.31 17.26 6.71
CA GLU A 158 6.79 16.06 7.40
C GLU A 158 5.67 15.04 7.63
N ARG A 159 4.50 15.48 8.10
CA ARG A 159 3.33 14.61 8.29
C ARG A 159 2.90 13.93 6.98
N LEU A 160 2.90 14.66 5.86
CA LEU A 160 2.60 14.06 4.54
C LEU A 160 3.69 13.10 4.07
N ARG A 161 4.96 13.30 4.46
CA ARG A 161 6.03 12.32 4.21
C ARG A 161 5.81 11.05 5.02
N GLU A 162 5.42 11.17 6.29
CA GLU A 162 5.10 10.03 7.15
C GLU A 162 3.91 9.22 6.63
N LEU A 163 2.82 9.88 6.27
CA LEU A 163 1.67 9.24 5.64
C LEU A 163 2.08 8.44 4.39
N ARG A 164 2.89 9.05 3.52
CA ARG A 164 3.42 8.37 2.32
C ARG A 164 4.30 7.17 2.65
N ARG A 165 5.14 7.25 3.70
CA ARG A 165 5.95 6.10 4.16
C ARG A 165 5.04 4.97 4.63
N GLY A 166 3.99 5.30 5.39
CA GLY A 166 2.95 4.35 5.79
C GLY A 166 2.32 3.65 4.59
N MET A 167 1.81 4.41 3.62
CA MET A 167 1.19 3.87 2.41
C MET A 167 2.14 2.93 1.64
N ARG A 168 3.43 3.27 1.55
CA ARG A 168 4.43 2.42 0.88
C ARG A 168 4.71 1.12 1.63
N ALA A 169 4.72 1.18 2.97
CA ALA A 169 4.89 0.00 3.79
C ALA A 169 3.69 -0.95 3.66
N ASP A 170 2.47 -0.40 3.70
CA ASP A 170 1.22 -1.16 3.54
C ASP A 170 1.10 -1.83 2.16
N LEU A 171 1.58 -1.17 1.09
CA LEU A 171 1.61 -1.74 -0.26
C LEU A 171 2.80 -2.68 -0.51
N GLY A 172 3.65 -2.97 0.49
CA GLY A 172 4.84 -3.81 0.33
C GLY A 172 5.95 -3.19 -0.54
N ALA A 173 5.86 -1.90 -0.89
CA ALA A 173 6.85 -1.17 -1.66
C ALA A 173 8.07 -0.73 -0.82
N SER A 174 7.98 -0.89 0.50
CA SER A 174 9.11 -0.87 1.43
C SER A 174 9.62 -2.30 1.57
N GLY A 175 10.48 -2.73 0.63
CA GLY A 175 11.02 -4.10 0.63
C GLY A 175 11.80 -4.42 1.93
N PRO A 176 12.05 -5.71 2.23
CA PRO A 176 12.94 -6.08 3.33
C PRO A 176 14.27 -5.35 3.13
N SER A 177 14.76 -4.67 4.18
CA SER A 177 16.14 -4.21 4.18
C SER A 177 16.98 -5.43 3.83
N ARG A 178 17.71 -5.36 2.72
CA ARG A 178 18.64 -6.41 2.33
C ARG A 178 19.81 -6.36 3.31
N SER A 179 19.58 -6.86 4.52
CA SER A 179 20.63 -7.36 5.39
C SER A 179 21.14 -8.61 4.68
N GLY A 180 22.08 -8.40 3.75
CA GLY A 180 22.74 -9.51 3.06
C GLY A 180 23.33 -10.46 4.10
N PRO A 181 23.35 -11.78 3.83
CA PRO A 181 24.00 -12.71 4.73
C PRO A 181 25.45 -12.27 4.93
N ALA A 182 25.82 -12.03 6.18
CA ALA A 182 27.20 -11.82 6.57
C ALA A 182 28.05 -12.91 5.94
N THR A 183 29.00 -12.49 5.10
CA THR A 183 30.00 -13.37 4.50
C THR A 183 30.66 -14.17 5.62
N VAL A 184 30.38 -15.46 5.67
CA VAL A 184 31.11 -16.41 6.52
C VAL A 184 32.51 -16.54 5.93
N PRO A 185 33.59 -16.18 6.65
CA PRO A 185 34.94 -16.48 6.18
C PRO A 185 35.18 -17.98 6.35
N GLY A 186 35.40 -18.69 5.23
CA GLY A 186 35.80 -20.09 5.25
C GLY A 186 37.24 -20.27 5.77
N PRO A 187 37.59 -21.46 6.31
CA PRO A 187 38.87 -21.67 6.96
C PRO A 187 39.98 -22.09 5.99
N HIS A 188 41.20 -21.71 6.36
CA HIS A 188 42.51 -22.21 5.94
C HIS A 188 43.01 -21.96 4.52
N SER A 189 44.09 -21.17 4.45
CA SER A 189 45.32 -21.57 3.76
C SER A 189 46.51 -20.92 4.49
N ASP A 190 47.18 -21.71 5.33
CA ASP A 190 48.56 -21.43 5.72
C ASP A 190 49.46 -21.70 4.51
N PRO A 191 50.54 -20.93 4.34
CA PRO A 191 51.80 -21.57 4.02
C PRO A 191 52.92 -21.10 4.95
N THR A 192 53.41 -22.06 5.70
CA THR A 192 54.68 -22.07 6.41
C THR A 192 55.85 -21.74 5.48
N GLY A 193 56.76 -20.86 5.90
CA GLY A 193 58.05 -20.65 5.25
C GLY A 193 58.93 -19.63 5.99
N PRO A 194 60.08 -20.02 6.58
CA PRO A 194 60.74 -19.26 7.64
C PRO A 194 61.83 -18.32 7.10
N GLY A 195 61.94 -17.13 7.69
CA GLY A 195 62.99 -16.17 7.40
C GLY A 195 63.30 -15.31 8.60
N ALA A 196 64.26 -15.76 9.41
CA ALA A 196 64.84 -14.99 10.49
C ALA A 196 65.58 -13.76 9.95
N PHE A 197 65.37 -12.58 10.55
CA PHE A 197 66.48 -11.69 10.88
C PHE A 197 66.12 -10.69 11.98
N ARG A 198 67.17 -10.34 12.71
CA ARG A 198 67.24 -9.74 14.05
C ARG A 198 67.48 -8.23 13.94
N ALA A 199 67.32 -7.54 15.09
CA ALA A 199 67.94 -6.26 15.48
C ALA A 199 67.33 -4.99 14.86
N SER A 200 67.34 -3.81 15.47
CA SER A 200 67.57 -3.29 16.83
C SER A 200 67.33 -1.78 16.73
N SER A 201 66.93 -1.12 17.83
CA SER A 201 67.17 0.32 18.15
C SER A 201 66.66 1.38 17.15
N GLY A 202 66.01 2.47 17.51
CA GLY A 202 65.93 3.20 18.77
C GLY A 202 65.61 4.67 18.44
N ARG A 203 65.06 5.38 19.44
CA ARG A 203 64.61 6.79 19.47
C ARG A 203 63.29 7.11 18.77
#